data_AF-A0A830E935-F1
#
_entry.id   AF-A0A830E935-F1
#
_cell.length_a   1.000
_cell.length_b   1.000
_cell.length_c   1.000
_cell.angle_alpha   90.00
_cell.angle_beta   90.00
_cell.angle_gamma   90.00
#
_symmetry.space_group_name_H-M   'P 1'
#
loop_
_entity.id
_entity.type
_entity.pdbx_description
1 polymer ?
#
loop_
_entity_poly.entity_id
_entity_poly.type
_entity_poly.pdbx_seq_one_letter_code
_entity_poly.pdbx_strand_id
1 'polypeptide(L)' 'MSFEWVSYFTCEECGLERPSAEVPYDRLGYAVCPNCGAETRPAAPTATDASTLADG' A
#
# COMPACT_ATOMS: atom_id res chain seq x y z
N MET A 1 29.55 14.27 -0.69
CA MET A 1 28.89 13.41 -1.68
C MET A 1 27.47 13.09 -1.17
N SER A 2 26.49 13.96 -1.39
CA SER A 2 25.10 13.65 -0.99
C SER A 2 24.57 12.49 -1.82
N PHE A 3 24.26 11.37 -1.18
CA PHE A 3 23.53 10.27 -1.81
C PHE A 3 22.05 10.60 -1.72
N GLU A 4 21.42 10.83 -2.87
CA GLU A 4 19.96 10.98 -2.94
C GLU A 4 19.35 9.58 -2.79
N TRP A 5 18.95 9.24 -1.57
CA TRP A 5 18.18 8.04 -1.29
C TRP A 5 16.76 8.25 -1.81
N VAL A 6 16.55 7.95 -3.09
CA VAL A 6 15.23 7.94 -3.71
C VAL A 6 14.56 6.62 -3.37
N SER A 7 13.48 6.70 -2.59
CA SER A 7 12.56 5.58 -2.39
C SER A 7 11.65 5.45 -3.60
N TYR A 8 11.48 4.22 -4.09
CA TYR A 8 10.54 3.91 -5.16
C TYR A 8 9.31 3.21 -4.57
N PHE A 9 8.16 3.60 -5.09
CA PHE A 9 6.87 3.00 -4.85
C PHE A 9 6.52 2.10 -6.03
N THR A 10 6.13 0.85 -5.74
CA THR A 10 5.63 -0.10 -6.72
C THR A 10 4.17 -0.42 -6.40
N CYS A 11 3.28 -0.21 -7.36
CA CYS A 11 1.88 -0.57 -7.22
C CYS A 11 1.67 -2.06 -7.51
N GLU A 12 1.17 -2.82 -6.55
CA GLU A 12 0.91 -4.27 -6.71
C GLU A 12 -0.26 -4.59 -7.66
N GLU A 13 -1.19 -3.64 -7.83
CA GLU A 13 -2.38 -3.84 -8.68
C GLU A 13 -2.10 -3.68 -10.17
N CYS A 14 -1.27 -2.69 -10.54
CA CYS A 14 -0.98 -2.37 -11.95
C CYS A 14 0.50 -2.45 -12.34
N GLY A 15 1.39 -2.71 -11.38
CA GLY A 15 2.83 -2.81 -11.60
C GLY A 15 3.56 -1.48 -11.84
N LEU A 16 2.91 -0.33 -11.60
CA LEU A 16 3.53 0.98 -11.80
C LEU A 16 4.66 1.21 -10.78
N GLU A 17 5.86 1.55 -11.26
CA GLU A 17 6.97 2.03 -10.44
C GLU A 17 7.17 3.55 -10.60
N ARG A 18 7.21 4.27 -9.48
CA ARG A 18 7.43 5.72 -9.42
C ARG A 18 8.20 6.12 -8.16
N PRO A 19 8.98 7.21 -8.16
CA PRO A 19 9.59 7.70 -6.94
C PRO A 19 8.51 8.15 -5.95
N SER A 20 8.66 7.79 -4.67
CA SER A 20 7.67 8.06 -3.63
C SER A 20 7.34 9.54 -3.45
N ALA A 21 8.24 10.44 -3.86
CA ALA A 21 8.01 11.89 -3.84
C ALA A 21 6.93 12.37 -4.83
N GLU A 22 6.67 11.61 -5.90
CA GLU A 22 5.63 11.92 -6.91
C GLU A 22 4.30 11.22 -6.62
N VAL A 23 4.25 10.33 -5.61
CA VAL A 23 3.05 9.53 -5.32
C VAL A 23 2.10 10.31 -4.40
N PRO A 24 0.81 10.46 -4.77
CA PRO A 24 -0.16 11.10 -3.91
C PRO A 24 -0.47 10.22 -2.70
N TYR A 25 -0.77 10.84 -1.55
CA TYR A 25 -1.21 10.17 -0.34
C TYR A 25 -2.64 10.59 0.00
N ASP A 26 -3.45 9.64 0.47
CA ASP A 26 -4.79 9.94 0.99
C ASP A 26 -4.71 10.66 2.36
N ARG A 27 -5.84 11.19 2.85
CA ARG A 27 -5.96 11.87 4.16
C ARG A 27 -5.49 11.01 5.34
N LEU A 28 -5.51 9.69 5.20
CA LEU A 28 -5.03 8.75 6.21
C LEU A 28 -3.51 8.48 6.13
N GLY A 29 -2.82 9.02 5.12
CA GLY A 29 -1.38 8.82 4.90
C GLY A 29 -1.02 7.55 4.12
N TYR A 30 -2.00 6.88 3.48
CA TYR A 30 -1.73 5.75 2.58
C TYR A 30 -1.38 6.24 1.19
N ALA A 31 -0.37 5.62 0.56
CA ALA A 31 0.01 5.92 -0.81
C ALA A 31 -1.10 5.48 -1.78
N VAL A 32 -1.44 6.37 -2.72
CA VAL A 32 -2.45 6.15 -3.75
C VAL A 32 -1.75 6.08 -5.10
N CYS A 33 -1.96 5.00 -5.83
CA CYS A 33 -1.38 4.83 -7.15
C CYS A 33 -1.95 5.90 -8.11
N PRO A 34 -1.11 6.74 -8.75
CA PRO A 34 -1.60 7.78 -9.65
C PRO A 34 -2.13 7.23 -10.99
N ASN A 35 -1.82 5.97 -11.33
CA ASN A 35 -2.26 5.35 -12.58
C ASN A 35 -3.64 4.69 -12.45
N CYS A 36 -3.84 3.82 -11.46
CA CYS A 36 -5.10 3.09 -11.27
C CYS A 36 -5.94 3.58 -10.09
N GLY A 37 -5.42 4.46 -9.23
CA GLY A 37 -6.11 4.93 -8.02
C GLY A 37 -6.10 3.96 -6.85
N ALA A 38 -5.39 2.82 -6.96
CA ALA A 38 -5.31 1.84 -5.89
C ALA A 38 -4.55 2.39 -4.69
N GLU A 39 -5.16 2.29 -3.51
CA GLU A 39 -4.55 2.61 -2.23
C GLU A 39 -3.73 1.41 -1.73
N THR A 40 -2.48 1.62 -1.31
CA THR A 40 -1.70 0.60 -0.60
C THR A 40 -2.14 0.51 0.85
N ARG A 41 -3.43 0.26 1.06
CA ARG A 41 -3.87 -0.22 2.36
C ARG A 41 -3.35 -1.64 2.50
N PRO A 42 -2.74 -2.00 3.64
CA PRO A 42 -2.56 -3.41 3.94
C PRO A 42 -3.94 -4.05 3.80
N ALA A 43 -4.05 -5.08 2.96
CA ALA A 43 -5.29 -5.83 2.85
C ALA A 43 -5.68 -6.21 4.28
N ALA A 44 -6.75 -5.59 4.79
CA ALA A 44 -7.20 -5.88 6.14
C ALA A 44 -7.35 -7.40 6.17
N PRO A 45 -6.74 -8.11 7.14
CA PRO A 45 -6.91 -9.54 7.22
C PRO A 45 -8.41 -9.75 7.22
N THR A 46 -8.93 -10.36 6.15
CA THR A 46 -10.34 -10.67 6.08
C THR A 46 -10.59 -11.43 7.36
N ALA A 47 -11.42 -10.90 8.26
CA ALA A 47 -11.76 -11.57 9.50
C ALA A 47 -12.60 -12.81 9.12
N THR A 48 -11.94 -13.80 8.55
CA THR A 48 -12.47 -15.10 8.14
C THR A 48 -11.74 -16.20 8.90
N ASP A 49 -11.27 -15.93 10.11
CA ASP A 49 -11.19 -16.97 11.14
C ASP A 49 -11.05 -16.32 12.53
N ALA A 50 -12.15 -15.77 13.04
CA ALA A 50 -12.30 -15.48 14.46
C ALA A 50 -13.51 -16.21 15.07
N SER A 51 -14.10 -17.15 14.31
CA SER A 51 -15.26 -17.94 14.74
C SER A 51 -14.94 -19.42 15.01
N THR A 52 -13.71 -19.91 14.73
CA THR A 52 -13.31 -21.30 14.96
C THR A 52 -12.47 -21.45 16.25
N LEU A 53 -12.81 -20.75 17.34
CA LEU A 53 -12.15 -20.93 18.64
C LEU A 53 -13.14 -21.12 19.81
N ALA A 54 -14.40 -21.45 19.52
CA ALA A 54 -15.41 -21.70 20.55
C ALA A 54 -16.23 -22.97 20.25
N ASP A 55 -15.57 -24.13 20.16
CA ASP A 55 -16.12 -25.43 20.61
C ASP A 55 -14.99 -26.48 20.64
N GLY A 56 -14.79 -27.14 21.79
CA GLY A 56 -13.80 -28.20 21.99
C GLY A 56 -13.27 -28.31 23.41
#